data_AF-A0A8S4AKM2-F1
#
_entry.id   AF-A0A8S4AKM2-F1
#
_cell.length_a   1.000
_cell.length_b   1.000
_cell.length_c   1.000
_cell.angle_alpha   90.00
_cell.angle_beta   90.00
_cell.angle_gamma   90.00
#
_symmetry.space_group_name_H-M   'P 1'
#
loop_
_entity.id
_entity.type
_entity.pdbx_description
1 polymer ?
#
loop_
_entity_poly.entity_id
_entity_poly.type
_entity_poly.pdbx_seq_one_letter_code
_entity_poly.pdbx_strand_id
1 'polypeptide(L)'
;MRHGAYLPSLSGRDVAADTHGRLENSPESRTGNAGNRHICSRWTLSISVKGCQSECEAEKSAPIAALRLANRDNINEPRWASVNRGVLICDECCSIHRGLGRHSSQVRHLTHCPWPPSQLQMVQTLYGNGANSIWEHSLLDPSSSASGKRKANPQDRVHPNKTEFIKAKYQMLAYVHRMPCRDDDSVTAKDLSKQLHSSVRTGNLETCLRLLSLGAQANFFHPEKGNTPLHIAAKAGQVLQAELLAVYGADPGALDSSGKTPIDYARQAGHQELADRLVEIQYELTDRLTFYLCGRRPDHRNGQHFIIPQMADSSLDLSEFAKAAKKKLQSLSNHQFEELAMDVYDEVDRRETDAVWLATQNHSTLVTDTTVVPFLPVNPEYSSTRNQAS
;
A
#
# COMPACT_ATOMS: atom_id res chain seq x y z
N MET A 1 -49.79 -19.47 -34.10
CA MET A 1 -49.81 -19.53 -35.57
C MET A 1 -48.38 -19.56 -36.08
N ARG A 2 -48.01 -20.64 -36.80
CA ARG A 2 -46.89 -20.83 -37.78
C ARG A 2 -45.46 -20.57 -37.27
N HIS A 3 -44.64 -21.64 -37.10
CA HIS A 3 -43.73 -22.28 -38.09
C HIS A 3 -42.57 -21.35 -38.52
N GLY A 4 -41.30 -21.75 -38.57
CA GLY A 4 -40.70 -23.08 -38.51
C GLY A 4 -39.16 -23.05 -38.46
N ALA A 5 -38.59 -24.25 -38.36
CA ALA A 5 -37.17 -24.58 -38.35
C ALA A 5 -36.51 -24.42 -39.72
N TYR A 6 -35.19 -24.18 -39.76
CA TYR A 6 -34.30 -24.58 -40.85
C TYR A 6 -32.83 -24.68 -40.37
N LEU A 7 -32.34 -25.92 -40.22
CA LEU A 7 -30.97 -26.37 -40.56
C LEU A 7 -31.13 -27.19 -41.85
N PRO A 8 -30.16 -27.20 -42.80
CA PRO A 8 -29.12 -28.26 -42.83
C PRO A 8 -27.77 -27.79 -43.45
N SER A 9 -26.58 -28.21 -42.97
CA SER A 9 -25.77 -29.42 -43.28
C SER A 9 -24.87 -29.38 -44.54
N LEU A 10 -23.55 -29.56 -44.29
CA LEU A 10 -22.59 -30.52 -44.90
C LEU A 10 -21.73 -30.24 -46.16
N SER A 11 -20.49 -30.75 -46.02
CA SER A 11 -19.47 -31.20 -47.00
C SER A 11 -18.51 -30.12 -47.56
N GLY A 12 -17.19 -30.31 -47.66
CA GLY A 12 -16.30 -31.45 -47.38
C GLY A 12 -14.99 -31.28 -48.18
N ARG A 13 -13.93 -31.96 -47.71
CA ARG A 13 -12.75 -32.53 -48.44
C ARG A 13 -11.37 -32.13 -47.92
N ASP A 14 -10.66 -33.20 -47.54
CA ASP A 14 -9.25 -33.40 -47.29
C ASP A 14 -8.34 -33.10 -48.49
N VAL A 15 -7.08 -32.74 -48.22
CA VAL A 15 -5.89 -33.31 -48.91
C VAL A 15 -4.72 -33.37 -47.93
N ALA A 16 -4.09 -34.55 -47.84
CA ALA A 16 -2.87 -34.88 -47.10
C ALA A 16 -1.62 -34.85 -48.00
N ALA A 17 -0.44 -34.72 -47.39
CA ALA A 17 0.90 -35.29 -47.75
C ALA A 17 1.98 -34.45 -47.02
N ASP A 18 2.71 -34.91 -46.00
CA ASP A 18 3.62 -36.05 -45.87
C ASP A 18 4.98 -35.83 -46.57
N THR A 19 6.09 -35.87 -45.80
CA THR A 19 7.42 -36.43 -46.16
C THR A 19 8.48 -36.20 -45.05
N HIS A 20 8.71 -37.26 -44.27
CA HIS A 20 9.98 -37.94 -43.97
C HIS A 20 11.35 -37.24 -43.78
N GLY A 21 12.06 -37.72 -42.74
CA GLY A 21 13.53 -37.93 -42.73
C GLY A 21 14.16 -37.87 -41.32
N ARG A 22 14.12 -38.91 -40.47
CA ARG A 22 14.97 -40.13 -40.37
C ARG A 22 16.09 -40.01 -39.30
N LEU A 23 16.10 -41.04 -38.45
CA LEU A 23 17.01 -41.42 -37.35
C LEU A 23 18.44 -41.74 -37.79
N GLU A 24 19.44 -41.61 -36.89
CA GLU A 24 20.51 -42.59 -36.52
C GLU A 24 21.11 -42.14 -35.15
N ASN A 25 21.02 -42.88 -34.05
CA ASN A 25 21.79 -44.03 -33.53
C ASN A 25 23.22 -43.76 -32.98
N SER A 26 23.37 -44.09 -31.68
CA SER A 26 24.49 -44.13 -30.70
C SER A 26 25.75 -44.96 -31.13
N PRO A 27 26.76 -45.37 -30.28
CA PRO A 27 27.01 -45.26 -28.81
C PRO A 27 28.50 -45.12 -28.33
N GLU A 28 28.76 -45.35 -27.02
CA GLU A 28 30.02 -45.72 -26.30
C GLU A 28 31.07 -44.64 -25.96
N SER A 29 31.86 -44.68 -24.87
CA SER A 29 31.91 -45.40 -23.58
C SER A 29 32.99 -44.78 -22.64
N ARG A 30 32.76 -44.91 -21.31
CA ARG A 30 33.69 -45.07 -20.16
C ARG A 30 34.92 -44.16 -19.91
N THR A 31 34.96 -43.65 -18.66
CA THR A 31 36.04 -43.71 -17.61
C THR A 31 36.40 -42.35 -16.98
N GLY A 32 36.70 -42.35 -15.68
CA GLY A 32 37.57 -41.33 -15.06
C GLY A 32 36.96 -40.53 -13.91
N ASN A 33 37.04 -41.09 -12.69
CA ASN A 33 36.84 -40.38 -11.43
C ASN A 33 38.14 -39.64 -11.06
N ALA A 34 38.14 -38.31 -10.92
CA ALA A 34 39.13 -37.54 -10.13
C ALA A 34 38.66 -36.09 -9.95
N GLY A 35 38.69 -35.61 -8.71
CA GLY A 35 38.16 -34.31 -8.34
C GLY A 35 39.09 -33.11 -8.53
N ASN A 36 38.57 -32.01 -8.00
CA ASN A 36 39.16 -30.71 -7.70
C ASN A 36 39.09 -29.58 -8.76
N ARG A 37 38.35 -28.55 -8.32
CA ARG A 37 38.49 -27.10 -8.54
C ARG A 37 37.99 -26.52 -9.87
N HIS A 38 37.09 -25.53 -9.66
CA HIS A 38 36.86 -24.32 -10.44
C HIS A 38 36.84 -24.45 -11.97
N ILE A 39 35.65 -24.23 -12.55
CA ILE A 39 35.33 -23.25 -13.61
C ILE A 39 33.91 -23.61 -14.07
N CYS A 40 32.90 -22.89 -13.57
CA CYS A 40 31.57 -22.87 -14.18
C CYS A 40 31.45 -21.57 -14.97
N SER A 41 31.92 -21.60 -16.21
CA SER A 41 31.73 -20.52 -17.17
C SER A 41 30.44 -20.75 -17.95
N ARG A 42 29.41 -19.99 -17.55
CA ARG A 42 28.71 -19.00 -18.40
C ARG A 42 27.94 -19.56 -19.60
N TRP A 43 26.60 -19.56 -19.51
CA TRP A 43 25.68 -18.87 -20.43
C TRP A 43 24.31 -18.67 -19.74
N THR A 44 24.27 -17.85 -18.70
CA THR A 44 23.06 -17.10 -18.35
C THR A 44 23.14 -15.77 -19.08
N LEU A 45 22.17 -15.51 -19.96
CA LEU A 45 21.92 -14.18 -20.50
C LEU A 45 21.46 -13.26 -19.36
N SER A 46 22.42 -12.74 -18.61
CA SER A 46 22.22 -11.55 -17.78
C SER A 46 22.14 -10.35 -18.71
N ILE A 47 20.93 -9.89 -19.01
CA ILE A 47 20.73 -8.49 -19.36
C ILE A 47 20.98 -7.72 -18.07
N SER A 48 22.19 -7.21 -17.96
CA SER A 48 22.63 -6.31 -16.91
C SER A 48 21.88 -4.98 -17.07
N VAL A 49 20.70 -4.86 -16.47
CA VAL A 49 20.08 -3.55 -16.23
C VAL A 49 20.78 -2.93 -15.02
N LYS A 50 21.98 -2.41 -15.25
CA LYS A 50 22.56 -1.35 -14.42
C LYS A 50 21.93 -0.05 -14.91
N GLY A 51 20.86 0.40 -14.26
CA GLY A 51 20.17 1.63 -14.60
C GLY A 51 19.43 2.22 -13.41
N CYS A 52 19.92 3.38 -12.95
CA CYS A 52 19.22 4.43 -12.21
C CYS A 52 18.37 4.04 -10.99
N GLN A 53 19.04 3.87 -9.84
CA GLN A 53 18.42 4.01 -8.52
C GLN A 53 18.89 5.33 -7.91
N SER A 54 18.08 6.39 -7.96
CA SER A 54 18.38 7.65 -7.26
C SER A 54 17.13 8.32 -6.71
N GLU A 55 16.40 7.63 -5.83
CA GLU A 55 15.84 8.30 -4.65
C GLU A 55 16.74 7.78 -3.53
N CYS A 56 17.79 8.55 -3.24
CA CYS A 56 18.86 8.26 -2.28
C CYS A 56 19.38 6.81 -2.26
N GLU A 57 20.53 6.57 -2.90
CA GLU A 57 21.26 5.29 -2.78
C GLU A 57 21.61 5.02 -1.30
N ALA A 58 20.71 4.34 -0.58
CA ALA A 58 21.08 3.40 0.45
C ALA A 58 21.10 2.02 -0.21
N GLU A 59 22.26 1.40 -0.18
CA GLU A 59 22.61 0.17 -0.87
C GLU A 59 21.51 -0.89 -0.85
N LYS A 60 21.41 -1.62 -1.97
CA LYS A 60 20.72 -2.90 -2.05
C LYS A 60 20.98 -3.70 -0.76
N SER A 61 19.90 -4.11 -0.09
CA SER A 61 19.90 -5.11 0.98
C SER A 61 20.59 -4.76 2.30
N ALA A 62 20.45 -3.54 2.84
CA ALA A 62 20.72 -3.31 4.26
C ALA A 62 19.44 -3.49 5.10
N PRO A 63 19.35 -4.45 6.04
CA PRO A 63 18.23 -4.53 6.98
C PRO A 63 18.21 -3.27 7.86
N ILE A 64 17.04 -2.80 8.34
CA ILE A 64 16.91 -1.59 9.20
C ILE A 64 17.81 -1.66 10.46
N ALA A 65 18.29 -2.84 10.86
CA ALA A 65 19.35 -2.95 11.87
C ALA A 65 20.60 -2.09 11.54
N ALA A 66 20.92 -1.91 10.26
CA ALA A 66 21.96 -1.00 9.79
C ALA A 66 21.56 0.48 9.86
N LEU A 67 20.28 0.83 9.65
CA LEU A 67 19.75 2.20 9.80
C LEU A 67 19.72 2.67 11.26
N ARG A 68 19.62 1.75 12.25
CA ARG A 68 19.77 2.11 13.67
C ARG A 68 21.20 2.52 14.06
N LEU A 69 22.19 2.14 13.26
CA LEU A 69 23.60 2.49 13.44
C LEU A 69 24.03 3.66 12.54
N ALA A 70 23.11 4.19 11.74
CA ALA A 70 23.47 5.16 10.74
C ALA A 70 23.63 6.56 11.31
N ASN A 71 24.63 7.25 10.76
CA ASN A 71 25.13 8.51 11.27
C ASN A 71 24.06 9.61 11.07
N ARG A 72 23.69 10.34 12.13
CA ARG A 72 22.67 11.43 12.07
C ARG A 72 22.96 12.49 11.00
N ASP A 73 24.19 12.53 10.50
CA ASP A 73 24.71 13.53 9.58
C ASP A 73 24.44 13.22 8.09
N ASN A 74 23.94 12.02 7.73
CA ASN A 74 23.63 11.70 6.33
C ASN A 74 22.17 12.07 5.97
N ILE A 75 21.98 13.29 5.47
CA ILE A 75 20.68 13.88 5.08
C ILE A 75 19.94 13.04 4.01
N ASN A 76 20.65 12.18 3.27
CA ASN A 76 20.08 11.39 2.19
C ASN A 76 19.54 10.03 2.65
N GLU A 77 19.75 9.59 3.89
CA GLU A 77 19.21 8.30 4.28
C GLU A 77 17.69 8.35 4.50
N PRO A 78 16.94 7.35 4.00
CA PRO A 78 15.50 7.35 4.18
C PRO A 78 15.14 7.09 5.65
N ARG A 79 14.47 8.06 6.27
CA ARG A 79 14.00 8.00 7.67
C ARG A 79 12.48 7.85 7.78
N TRP A 80 11.78 7.98 6.67
CA TRP A 80 10.34 7.93 6.57
C TRP A 80 9.90 6.87 5.56
N ALA A 81 8.64 6.47 5.67
CA ALA A 81 7.98 5.61 4.71
C ALA A 81 6.67 6.25 4.24
N SER A 82 6.36 6.07 2.95
CA SER A 82 5.00 6.23 2.43
C SER A 82 4.37 4.84 2.38
N VAL A 83 3.49 4.57 3.34
CA VAL A 83 2.98 3.22 3.64
C VAL A 83 2.16 2.68 2.46
N ASN A 84 1.19 3.46 1.97
CA ASN A 84 0.35 3.08 0.83
C ASN A 84 1.11 3.00 -0.50
N ARG A 85 2.25 3.68 -0.63
CA ARG A 85 3.08 3.61 -1.85
C ARG A 85 4.15 2.51 -1.80
N GLY A 86 4.40 1.93 -0.62
CA GLY A 86 5.42 0.90 -0.42
C GLY A 86 6.84 1.41 -0.68
N VAL A 87 7.13 2.67 -0.31
CA VAL A 87 8.43 3.31 -0.56
C VAL A 87 9.01 3.95 0.70
N LEU A 88 10.34 4.02 0.75
CA LEU A 88 11.10 4.73 1.78
C LEU A 88 11.56 6.09 1.23
N ILE A 89 11.48 7.14 2.04
CA ILE A 89 11.76 8.52 1.65
C ILE A 89 12.61 9.26 2.70
N CYS A 90 13.46 10.20 2.26
CA CYS A 90 14.23 11.08 3.15
C CYS A 90 13.35 12.23 3.69
N ASP A 91 13.89 13.04 4.60
CA ASP A 91 13.13 14.13 5.22
C ASP A 91 12.68 15.19 4.22
N GLU A 92 13.56 15.60 3.30
CA GLU A 92 13.22 16.60 2.29
C GLU A 92 12.06 16.16 1.38
N CYS A 93 12.04 14.89 0.99
CA CYS A 93 10.91 14.34 0.24
C CYS A 93 9.68 14.18 1.14
N CYS A 94 9.86 13.78 2.40
CA CYS A 94 8.79 13.65 3.38
C CYS A 94 8.03 14.97 3.60
N SER A 95 8.74 16.11 3.67
CA SER A 95 8.10 17.43 3.84
C SER A 95 7.07 17.71 2.72
N ILE A 96 7.40 17.31 1.49
CA ILE A 96 6.50 17.43 0.34
C ILE A 96 5.36 16.41 0.43
N HIS A 97 5.66 15.16 0.78
CA HIS A 97 4.65 14.10 0.93
C HIS A 97 3.58 14.45 1.98
N ARG A 98 3.97 15.09 3.09
CA ARG A 98 3.03 15.60 4.11
C ARG A 98 2.07 16.63 3.52
N GLY A 99 2.55 17.50 2.63
CA GLY A 99 1.73 18.49 1.93
C GLY A 99 0.78 17.91 0.86
N LEU A 100 0.93 16.63 0.47
CA LEU A 100 0.01 15.96 -0.47
C LEU A 100 -1.25 15.43 0.22
N GLY A 101 -1.22 15.23 1.54
CA GLY A 101 -2.31 14.59 2.28
C GLY A 101 -2.32 13.06 2.21
N ARG A 102 -3.01 12.44 3.17
CA ARG A 102 -3.03 10.97 3.39
C ARG A 102 -3.66 10.19 2.23
N HIS A 103 -4.60 10.82 1.51
CA HIS A 103 -5.22 10.25 0.31
C HIS A 103 -4.18 9.96 -0.78
N SER A 104 -3.08 10.74 -0.84
CA SER A 104 -1.98 10.52 -1.77
C SER A 104 -0.82 9.74 -1.14
N SER A 105 -0.41 10.11 0.08
CA SER A 105 0.71 9.49 0.78
C SER A 105 0.49 9.43 2.28
N GLN A 106 0.42 8.22 2.84
CA GLN A 106 0.35 7.96 4.27
C GLN A 106 1.77 7.89 4.84
N VAL A 107 2.21 8.95 5.52
CA VAL A 107 3.62 9.09 5.94
C VAL A 107 3.82 8.59 7.37
N ARG A 108 4.90 7.84 7.62
CA ARG A 108 5.25 7.35 8.96
C ARG A 108 6.76 7.32 9.15
N HIS A 109 7.24 7.78 10.31
CA HIS A 109 8.67 7.75 10.63
C HIS A 109 9.12 6.33 10.99
N LEU A 110 10.30 5.90 10.51
CA LEU A 110 10.80 4.53 10.69
C LEU A 110 11.19 4.18 12.14
N THR A 111 11.75 5.13 12.90
CA THR A 111 12.21 4.89 14.28
C THR A 111 11.46 5.64 15.39
N HIS A 112 10.81 6.78 15.10
CA HIS A 112 10.14 7.63 16.10
C HIS A 112 8.63 7.35 16.25
N CYS A 113 8.09 6.41 15.49
CA CYS A 113 6.72 5.90 15.66
C CYS A 113 6.79 4.40 16.00
N PRO A 114 5.97 3.87 16.91
CA PRO A 114 5.85 2.43 17.07
C PRO A 114 5.28 1.84 15.77
N TRP A 115 5.77 0.70 15.30
CA TRP A 115 5.24 0.01 14.12
C TRP A 115 4.67 -1.35 14.50
N PRO A 116 3.51 -1.74 13.95
CA PRO A 116 3.18 -3.16 13.85
C PRO A 116 4.28 -3.87 13.03
N PRO A 117 4.89 -4.96 13.53
CA PRO A 117 6.00 -5.63 12.85
C PRO A 117 5.66 -6.05 11.41
N SER A 118 4.47 -6.61 11.21
CA SER A 118 3.93 -7.04 9.92
C SER A 118 3.76 -5.88 8.93
N GLN A 119 3.30 -4.71 9.39
CA GLN A 119 3.13 -3.54 8.53
C GLN A 119 4.48 -2.99 8.06
N LEU A 120 5.47 -2.88 8.95
CA LEU A 120 6.81 -2.46 8.57
C LEU A 120 7.45 -3.45 7.59
N GLN A 121 7.31 -4.75 7.86
CA GLN A 121 7.77 -5.81 6.96
C GLN A 121 7.10 -5.73 5.59
N MET A 122 5.80 -5.42 5.53
CA MET A 122 5.07 -5.24 4.27
C MET A 122 5.68 -4.10 3.44
N VAL A 123 5.91 -2.93 4.04
CA VAL A 123 6.52 -1.78 3.35
C VAL A 123 7.94 -2.11 2.88
N GLN A 124 8.75 -2.74 3.73
CA GLN A 124 10.11 -3.15 3.38
C GLN A 124 10.14 -4.14 2.22
N THR A 125 9.21 -5.11 2.23
CA THR A 125 9.11 -6.13 1.20
C THR A 125 8.68 -5.51 -0.13
N LEU A 126 7.73 -4.58 -0.12
CA LEU A 126 7.34 -3.82 -1.30
C LEU A 126 8.51 -3.01 -1.87
N TYR A 127 9.20 -2.26 -1.01
CA TYR A 127 10.34 -1.44 -1.43
C TYR A 127 11.47 -2.31 -2.00
N GLY A 128 11.84 -3.39 -1.30
CA GLY A 128 12.90 -4.32 -1.70
C GLY A 128 12.60 -5.08 -3.00
N ASN A 129 11.32 -5.33 -3.30
CA ASN A 129 10.87 -5.98 -4.53
C ASN A 129 10.57 -4.99 -5.66
N GLY A 130 10.92 -3.71 -5.52
CA GLY A 130 10.83 -2.75 -6.61
C GLY A 130 9.44 -2.14 -6.80
N ALA A 131 8.66 -1.92 -5.74
CA ALA A 131 7.41 -1.14 -5.79
C ALA A 131 7.57 0.20 -6.52
N ASN A 132 8.75 0.81 -6.45
CA ASN A 132 9.04 2.06 -7.15
C ASN A 132 8.94 1.95 -8.69
N SER A 133 9.08 0.75 -9.25
CA SER A 133 8.89 0.50 -10.69
C SER A 133 7.46 0.74 -11.16
N ILE A 134 6.47 0.65 -10.27
CA ILE A 134 5.06 0.98 -10.56
C ILE A 134 4.94 2.49 -10.79
N TRP A 135 5.57 3.27 -9.91
CA TRP A 135 5.46 4.74 -9.88
C TRP A 135 6.42 5.45 -10.83
N GLU A 136 7.44 4.75 -11.34
CA GLU A 136 8.48 5.30 -12.23
C GLU A 136 8.60 4.51 -13.55
N HIS A 137 7.57 3.73 -13.93
CA HIS A 137 7.63 2.85 -15.09
C HIS A 137 8.12 3.54 -16.36
N SER A 138 7.58 4.72 -16.70
CA SER A 138 7.97 5.46 -17.92
C SER A 138 9.37 6.09 -17.83
N LEU A 139 9.99 6.16 -16.65
CA LEU A 139 11.36 6.64 -16.48
C LEU A 139 12.37 5.50 -16.66
N LEU A 140 11.93 4.26 -16.43
CA LEU A 140 12.74 3.05 -16.58
C LEU A 140 12.69 2.50 -18.01
N ASP A 141 11.68 2.86 -18.80
CA ASP A 141 11.51 2.43 -20.18
C ASP A 141 12.50 3.16 -21.12
N PRO A 142 13.42 2.43 -21.79
CA PRO A 142 14.37 3.01 -22.73
C PRO A 142 13.72 3.74 -23.90
N SER A 143 12.48 3.38 -24.26
CA SER A 143 11.77 3.98 -25.39
C SER A 143 11.18 5.36 -25.09
N SER A 144 10.90 5.66 -23.81
CA SER A 144 10.34 6.95 -23.34
C SER A 144 11.40 7.94 -22.85
N SER A 145 12.68 7.54 -22.87
CA SER A 145 13.83 8.32 -22.39
C SER A 145 14.09 9.62 -23.17
N ALA A 146 13.45 9.81 -24.33
CA ALA A 146 13.55 11.03 -25.14
C ALA A 146 12.72 12.23 -24.62
N SER A 147 11.91 12.05 -23.57
CA SER A 147 10.85 13.00 -23.18
C SER A 147 11.27 14.15 -22.24
N GLY A 148 12.56 14.36 -21.96
CA GLY A 148 13.03 15.42 -21.04
C GLY A 148 12.59 15.22 -19.57
N LYS A 149 11.90 14.11 -19.27
CA LYS A 149 11.49 13.71 -17.93
C LYS A 149 12.70 13.19 -17.16
N ARG A 150 13.27 14.02 -16.29
CA ARG A 150 14.40 13.65 -15.44
C ARG A 150 13.93 13.41 -14.00
N LYS A 151 14.43 12.35 -13.38
CA LYS A 151 14.29 12.12 -11.93
C LYS A 151 15.06 13.19 -11.15
N ALA A 152 14.49 13.68 -10.05
CA ALA A 152 15.19 14.62 -9.17
C ALA A 152 16.46 13.98 -8.57
N ASN A 153 17.56 14.72 -8.53
CA ASN A 153 18.80 14.27 -7.89
C ASN A 153 18.75 14.54 -6.38
N PRO A 154 19.55 13.81 -5.57
CA PRO A 154 19.63 14.06 -4.14
C PRO A 154 20.03 15.51 -3.79
N GLN A 155 20.87 16.16 -4.61
CA GLN A 155 21.34 17.54 -4.40
C GLN A 155 20.39 18.60 -4.98
N ASP A 156 19.32 18.22 -5.67
CA ASP A 156 18.36 19.19 -6.20
C ASP A 156 17.65 19.91 -5.06
N ARG A 157 17.31 21.18 -5.28
CA ARG A 157 16.56 21.96 -4.29
C ARG A 157 15.21 21.33 -4.03
N VAL A 158 14.77 21.36 -2.77
CA VAL A 158 13.43 20.88 -2.37
C VAL A 158 12.35 21.54 -3.22
N HIS A 159 12.37 22.88 -3.30
CA HIS A 159 11.52 23.66 -4.18
C HIS A 159 12.34 24.37 -5.28
N PRO A 160 11.90 24.34 -6.56
CA PRO A 160 10.72 23.63 -7.08
C PRO A 160 11.00 22.17 -7.47
N ASN A 161 12.26 21.74 -7.61
CA ASN A 161 12.63 20.53 -8.32
C ASN A 161 12.06 19.23 -7.71
N LYS A 162 12.33 18.97 -6.42
CA LYS A 162 11.80 17.77 -5.75
C LYS A 162 10.28 17.86 -5.60
N THR A 163 9.74 19.04 -5.33
CA THR A 163 8.29 19.29 -5.22
C THR A 163 7.54 18.94 -6.51
N GLU A 164 7.98 19.45 -7.65
CA GLU A 164 7.37 19.17 -8.94
C GLU A 164 7.48 17.69 -9.31
N PHE A 165 8.63 17.07 -9.09
CA PHE A 165 8.82 15.65 -9.35
C PHE A 165 7.91 14.77 -8.50
N ILE A 166 7.81 15.02 -7.19
CA ILE A 166 6.98 14.23 -6.27
C ILE A 166 5.49 14.41 -6.57
N LYS A 167 5.04 15.63 -6.87
CA LYS A 167 3.66 15.88 -7.32
C LYS A 167 3.38 15.17 -8.64
N ALA A 168 4.29 15.26 -9.62
CA ALA A 168 4.15 14.55 -10.88
C ALA A 168 4.07 13.03 -10.67
N LYS A 169 4.89 12.48 -9.79
CA LYS A 169 4.99 11.03 -9.52
C LYS A 169 3.74 10.47 -8.83
N TYR A 170 3.30 11.06 -7.72
CA TYR A 170 2.26 10.45 -6.87
C TYR A 170 0.89 11.12 -6.97
N GLN A 171 0.83 12.41 -7.26
CA GLN A 171 -0.42 13.16 -7.38
C GLN A 171 -0.94 13.13 -8.82
N MET A 172 -0.07 13.34 -9.80
CA MET A 172 -0.46 13.32 -11.23
C MET A 172 -0.28 11.95 -11.88
N LEU A 173 0.41 11.01 -11.20
CA LEU A 173 0.74 9.68 -11.71
C LEU A 173 1.42 9.73 -13.10
N ALA A 174 2.24 10.74 -13.37
CA ALA A 174 2.76 11.07 -14.70
C ALA A 174 3.72 10.02 -15.30
N TYR A 175 4.18 9.07 -14.48
CA TYR A 175 5.18 8.06 -14.86
C TYR A 175 4.69 6.61 -14.72
N VAL A 176 3.43 6.38 -14.34
CA VAL A 176 2.88 5.02 -14.28
C VAL A 176 2.66 4.47 -15.68
N HIS A 177 2.65 3.13 -15.82
CA HIS A 177 2.39 2.50 -17.12
C HIS A 177 0.97 2.79 -17.65
N ARG A 178 -0.02 2.79 -16.76
CA ARG A 178 -1.43 3.02 -17.08
C ARG A 178 -2.07 3.78 -15.91
N MET A 179 -2.86 4.80 -16.24
CA MET A 179 -3.65 5.54 -15.25
C MET A 179 -4.70 4.64 -14.60
N PRO A 180 -5.07 4.89 -13.33
CA PRO A 180 -6.19 4.22 -12.69
C PRO A 180 -7.46 4.34 -13.54
N CYS A 181 -8.32 3.32 -13.52
CA CYS A 181 -9.63 3.44 -14.13
C CYS A 181 -10.43 4.58 -13.48
N ARG A 182 -11.25 5.27 -14.28
CA ARG A 182 -12.18 6.28 -13.76
C ARG A 182 -13.25 5.59 -12.92
N ASP A 183 -13.81 6.29 -11.94
CA ASP A 183 -14.86 5.74 -11.08
C ASP A 183 -16.10 5.26 -11.85
N ASP A 184 -16.41 5.91 -12.98
CA ASP A 184 -17.51 5.52 -13.87
C ASP A 184 -17.23 4.25 -14.69
N ASP A 185 -15.95 3.83 -14.82
CA ASP A 185 -15.55 2.62 -15.53
C ASP A 185 -15.69 1.37 -14.65
N SER A 186 -16.94 1.09 -14.30
CA SER A 186 -17.30 -0.01 -13.40
C SER A 186 -16.92 -1.39 -13.94
N VAL A 187 -16.73 -1.55 -15.26
CA VAL A 187 -16.35 -2.83 -15.86
C VAL A 187 -14.87 -3.11 -15.59
N THR A 188 -14.00 -2.18 -15.94
CA THR A 188 -12.55 -2.31 -15.70
C THR A 188 -12.25 -2.44 -14.20
N ALA A 189 -12.90 -1.64 -13.36
CA ALA A 189 -12.74 -1.70 -11.91
C ALA A 189 -13.13 -3.08 -11.35
N LYS A 190 -14.23 -3.67 -11.82
CA LYS A 190 -14.67 -5.02 -11.41
C LYS A 190 -13.68 -6.09 -11.84
N ASP A 191 -13.15 -6.02 -13.06
CA ASP A 191 -12.21 -7.03 -13.56
C ASP A 191 -10.85 -6.95 -12.85
N LEU A 192 -10.34 -5.76 -12.59
CA LEU A 192 -9.16 -5.55 -11.74
C LEU A 192 -9.39 -6.06 -10.32
N SER A 193 -10.57 -5.85 -9.76
CA SER A 193 -10.92 -6.31 -8.41
C SER A 193 -11.04 -7.83 -8.31
N LYS A 194 -11.57 -8.51 -9.35
CA LYS A 194 -11.54 -9.98 -9.45
C LYS A 194 -10.10 -10.53 -9.55
N GLN A 195 -9.24 -9.83 -10.28
CA GLN A 195 -7.81 -10.19 -10.35
C GLN A 195 -7.14 -10.02 -8.98
N LEU A 196 -7.43 -8.93 -8.26
CA LEU A 196 -6.92 -8.69 -6.91
C LEU A 196 -7.38 -9.81 -5.97
N HIS A 197 -8.68 -10.14 -5.99
CA HIS A 197 -9.28 -11.23 -5.21
C HIS A 197 -8.56 -12.57 -5.39
N SER A 198 -8.12 -12.89 -6.61
CA SER A 198 -7.37 -14.11 -6.88
C SER A 198 -5.89 -14.02 -6.49
N SER A 199 -5.27 -12.84 -6.65
CA SER A 199 -3.83 -12.62 -6.48
C SER A 199 -3.37 -12.69 -5.03
N VAL A 200 -4.22 -12.23 -4.11
CA VAL A 200 -3.94 -12.15 -2.65
C VAL A 200 -3.77 -13.52 -1.98
N ARG A 201 -4.07 -14.62 -2.68
CA ARG A 201 -3.76 -15.99 -2.21
C ARG A 201 -2.25 -16.28 -2.24
N THR A 202 -1.47 -15.51 -2.98
CA THR A 202 -0.01 -15.67 -3.12
C THR A 202 0.74 -14.52 -2.44
N GLY A 203 2.02 -14.72 -2.13
CA GLY A 203 2.85 -13.70 -1.48
C GLY A 203 3.34 -12.55 -2.39
N ASN A 204 2.86 -12.45 -3.63
CA ASN A 204 3.32 -11.41 -4.57
C ASN A 204 2.63 -10.06 -4.27
N LEU A 205 3.24 -9.28 -3.38
CA LEU A 205 2.74 -7.96 -2.98
C LEU A 205 2.78 -6.94 -4.12
N GLU A 206 3.78 -7.00 -5.00
CA GLU A 206 3.93 -6.06 -6.12
C GLU A 206 2.73 -6.17 -7.07
N THR A 207 2.29 -7.39 -7.36
CA THR A 207 1.10 -7.62 -8.21
C THR A 207 -0.15 -7.01 -7.58
N CYS A 208 -0.34 -7.19 -6.27
CA CYS A 208 -1.50 -6.65 -5.57
C CYS A 208 -1.45 -5.11 -5.50
N LEU A 209 -0.27 -4.54 -5.20
CA LEU A 209 -0.07 -3.09 -5.21
C LEU A 209 -0.33 -2.50 -6.59
N ARG A 210 0.12 -3.17 -7.67
CA ARG A 210 -0.13 -2.73 -9.04
C ARG A 210 -1.63 -2.74 -9.37
N LEU A 211 -2.36 -3.79 -9.01
CA LEU A 211 -3.81 -3.85 -9.23
C LEU A 211 -4.55 -2.76 -8.46
N LEU A 212 -4.17 -2.52 -7.19
CA LEU A 212 -4.70 -1.43 -6.38
C LEU A 212 -4.40 -0.07 -7.02
N SER A 213 -3.18 0.14 -7.53
CA SER A 213 -2.80 1.37 -8.24
C SER A 213 -3.56 1.61 -9.54
N LEU A 214 -4.15 0.56 -10.14
CA LEU A 214 -4.97 0.65 -11.35
C LEU A 214 -6.46 0.87 -11.05
N GLY A 215 -6.87 0.87 -9.78
CA GLY A 215 -8.26 1.06 -9.36
C GLY A 215 -8.99 -0.21 -8.92
N ALA A 216 -8.26 -1.31 -8.62
CA ALA A 216 -8.87 -2.45 -7.95
C ALA A 216 -9.35 -2.04 -6.54
N GLN A 217 -10.52 -2.53 -6.12
CA GLN A 217 -11.11 -2.21 -4.83
C GLN A 217 -10.72 -3.25 -3.78
N ALA A 218 -10.07 -2.82 -2.69
CA ALA A 218 -9.65 -3.72 -1.61
C ALA A 218 -10.84 -4.37 -0.88
N ASN A 219 -11.98 -3.67 -0.81
CA ASN A 219 -13.26 -4.16 -0.26
C ASN A 219 -14.19 -4.81 -1.29
N PHE A 220 -13.70 -5.15 -2.47
CA PHE A 220 -14.53 -5.76 -3.50
C PHE A 220 -15.24 -7.04 -3.00
N PHE A 221 -16.56 -7.06 -3.06
CA PHE A 221 -17.34 -8.25 -2.75
C PHE A 221 -17.54 -9.11 -4.00
N HIS A 222 -16.92 -10.29 -4.04
CA HIS A 222 -16.99 -11.13 -5.23
C HIS A 222 -18.39 -11.78 -5.35
N PRO A 223 -19.16 -11.51 -6.42
CA PRO A 223 -20.56 -11.95 -6.52
C PRO A 223 -20.71 -13.47 -6.56
N GLU A 224 -19.82 -14.19 -7.24
CA GLU A 224 -19.89 -15.66 -7.34
C GLU A 224 -19.24 -16.41 -6.17
N LYS A 225 -18.22 -15.82 -5.52
CA LYS A 225 -17.49 -16.46 -4.41
C LYS A 225 -18.05 -16.04 -3.04
N GLY A 226 -18.80 -14.94 -3.00
CA GLY A 226 -19.46 -14.44 -1.81
C GLY A 226 -18.53 -13.90 -0.74
N ASN A 227 -17.32 -13.44 -1.07
CA ASN A 227 -16.33 -12.98 -0.10
C ASN A 227 -15.42 -11.88 -0.67
N THR A 228 -14.67 -11.21 0.20
CA THR A 228 -13.73 -10.12 -0.16
C THR A 228 -12.29 -10.62 -0.31
N PRO A 229 -11.38 -9.87 -0.95
CA PRO A 229 -9.95 -10.20 -0.99
C PRO A 229 -9.35 -10.46 0.40
N LEU A 230 -9.79 -9.72 1.43
CA LEU A 230 -9.27 -9.89 2.78
C LEU A 230 -9.64 -11.25 3.39
N HIS A 231 -10.81 -11.80 3.07
CA HIS A 231 -11.19 -13.18 3.47
C HIS A 231 -10.22 -14.21 2.88
N ILE A 232 -9.84 -14.05 1.61
CA ILE A 232 -8.93 -14.97 0.92
C ILE A 232 -7.52 -14.86 1.51
N ALA A 233 -7.03 -13.64 1.73
CA ALA A 233 -5.73 -13.41 2.36
C ALA A 233 -5.67 -14.01 3.77
N ALA A 234 -6.73 -13.80 4.58
CA ALA A 234 -6.85 -14.31 5.93
C ALA A 234 -6.89 -15.85 5.97
N LYS A 235 -7.71 -16.48 5.11
CA LYS A 235 -7.79 -17.94 4.99
C LYS A 235 -6.47 -18.57 4.53
N ALA A 236 -5.69 -17.88 3.71
CA ALA A 236 -4.41 -18.34 3.19
C ALA A 236 -3.21 -17.99 4.09
N GLY A 237 -3.42 -17.29 5.20
CA GLY A 237 -2.34 -16.87 6.11
C GLY A 237 -1.41 -15.81 5.52
N GLN A 238 -1.86 -15.06 4.52
CA GLN A 238 -1.06 -14.07 3.80
C GLN A 238 -1.02 -12.74 4.58
N VAL A 239 -0.24 -12.71 5.66
CA VAL A 239 -0.15 -11.57 6.60
C VAL A 239 0.15 -10.25 5.89
N LEU A 240 1.18 -10.23 5.03
CA LEU A 240 1.57 -8.99 4.35
C LEU A 240 0.53 -8.53 3.31
N GLN A 241 -0.22 -9.47 2.71
CA GLN A 241 -1.32 -9.11 1.81
C GLN A 241 -2.48 -8.49 2.59
N ALA A 242 -2.79 -9.02 3.78
CA ALA A 242 -3.79 -8.46 4.65
C ALA A 242 -3.42 -7.03 5.09
N GLU A 243 -2.16 -6.77 5.44
CA GLU A 243 -1.66 -5.41 5.74
C GLU A 243 -1.83 -4.46 4.55
N LEU A 244 -1.43 -4.89 3.34
CA LEU A 244 -1.57 -4.06 2.14
C LEU A 244 -3.05 -3.76 1.85
N LEU A 245 -3.92 -4.76 1.91
CA LEU A 245 -5.35 -4.58 1.70
C LEU A 245 -5.95 -3.62 2.74
N ALA A 246 -5.57 -3.76 4.02
CA ALA A 246 -6.02 -2.87 5.10
C ALA A 246 -5.59 -1.42 4.90
N VAL A 247 -4.35 -1.19 4.44
CA VAL A 247 -3.84 0.15 4.09
C VAL A 247 -4.67 0.81 2.98
N TYR A 248 -5.23 0.00 2.08
CA TYR A 248 -6.16 0.40 1.02
C TYR A 248 -7.64 0.32 1.43
N GLY A 249 -7.91 0.24 2.73
CA GLY A 249 -9.25 0.35 3.31
C GLY A 249 -10.04 -0.95 3.40
N ALA A 250 -9.42 -2.12 3.22
CA ALA A 250 -10.13 -3.38 3.42
C ALA A 250 -10.62 -3.54 4.87
N ASP A 251 -11.89 -3.89 5.04
CA ASP A 251 -12.56 -3.99 6.34
C ASP A 251 -12.44 -5.41 6.93
N PRO A 252 -11.73 -5.60 8.07
CA PRO A 252 -11.65 -6.88 8.77
C PRO A 252 -12.96 -7.33 9.43
N GLY A 253 -13.95 -6.44 9.56
CA GLY A 253 -15.28 -6.73 10.08
C GLY A 253 -16.31 -7.12 9.00
N ALA A 254 -15.94 -7.04 7.72
CA ALA A 254 -16.84 -7.35 6.62
C ALA A 254 -17.30 -8.82 6.66
N LEU A 255 -18.60 -9.05 6.47
CA LEU A 255 -19.18 -10.39 6.45
C LEU A 255 -19.21 -10.97 5.02
N ASP A 256 -18.84 -12.24 4.89
CA ASP A 256 -19.05 -13.02 3.67
C ASP A 256 -20.49 -13.55 3.55
N SER A 257 -20.81 -14.25 2.45
CA SER A 257 -22.12 -14.87 2.23
C SER A 257 -22.47 -15.98 3.24
N SER A 258 -21.50 -16.45 4.03
CA SER A 258 -21.73 -17.40 5.13
C SER A 258 -21.82 -16.71 6.50
N GLY A 259 -21.77 -15.37 6.55
CA GLY A 259 -21.79 -14.59 7.78
C GLY A 259 -20.50 -14.68 8.59
N LYS A 260 -19.37 -15.02 7.96
CA LYS A 260 -18.05 -15.08 8.59
C LYS A 260 -17.22 -13.86 8.22
N THR A 261 -16.37 -13.42 9.15
CA THR A 261 -15.38 -12.35 8.93
C THR A 261 -14.04 -12.90 8.43
N PRO A 262 -13.15 -12.06 7.87
CA PRO A 262 -11.75 -12.44 7.64
C PRO A 262 -11.06 -12.95 8.90
N ILE A 263 -11.34 -12.36 10.06
CA ILE A 263 -10.79 -12.78 11.36
C ILE A 263 -11.19 -14.22 11.68
N ASP A 264 -12.45 -14.60 11.42
CA ASP A 264 -12.93 -15.97 11.64
C ASP A 264 -12.19 -16.98 10.76
N TYR A 265 -11.91 -16.63 9.49
CA TYR A 265 -11.13 -17.48 8.60
C TYR A 265 -9.67 -17.63 9.04
N ALA A 266 -9.03 -16.55 9.49
CA ALA A 266 -7.68 -16.61 10.04
C ALA A 266 -7.62 -17.54 11.25
N ARG A 267 -8.57 -17.43 12.19
CA ARG A 267 -8.67 -18.32 13.36
C ARG A 267 -8.93 -19.77 12.97
N GLN A 268 -9.89 -20.02 12.07
CA GLN A 268 -10.25 -21.37 11.62
C GLN A 268 -9.10 -22.07 10.87
N ALA A 269 -8.28 -21.31 10.14
CA ALA A 269 -7.10 -21.83 9.45
C ALA A 269 -5.86 -21.96 10.35
N GLY A 270 -5.94 -21.56 11.62
CA GLY A 270 -4.84 -21.64 12.59
C GLY A 270 -3.85 -20.47 12.52
N HIS A 271 -4.15 -19.41 11.78
CA HIS A 271 -3.32 -18.21 11.65
C HIS A 271 -3.61 -17.21 12.78
N GLN A 272 -3.28 -17.59 14.03
CA GLN A 272 -3.62 -16.79 15.21
C GLN A 272 -2.98 -15.40 15.21
N GLU A 273 -1.71 -15.29 14.81
CA GLU A 273 -1.01 -14.00 14.71
C GLU A 273 -1.72 -13.05 13.72
N LEU A 274 -2.20 -13.58 12.60
CA LEU A 274 -2.97 -12.81 11.63
C LEU A 274 -4.34 -12.42 12.18
N ALA A 275 -5.01 -13.31 12.91
CA ALA A 275 -6.28 -13.01 13.53
C ALA A 275 -6.17 -11.88 14.56
N ASP A 276 -5.18 -11.95 15.45
CA ASP A 276 -4.87 -10.89 16.42
C ASP A 276 -4.59 -9.57 15.69
N ARG A 277 -3.75 -9.61 14.65
CA ARG A 277 -3.41 -8.42 13.88
C ARG A 277 -4.62 -7.81 13.15
N LEU A 278 -5.51 -8.64 12.61
CA LEU A 278 -6.74 -8.15 11.96
C LEU A 278 -7.70 -7.49 12.97
N VAL A 279 -7.72 -7.94 14.23
CA VAL A 279 -8.45 -7.26 15.30
C VAL A 279 -7.84 -5.89 15.58
N GLU A 280 -6.51 -5.79 15.69
CA GLU A 280 -5.84 -4.48 15.84
C GLU A 280 -6.16 -3.54 14.67
N ILE A 281 -6.16 -4.05 13.43
CA ILE A 281 -6.50 -3.26 12.24
C ILE A 281 -7.96 -2.78 12.30
N GLN A 282 -8.89 -3.63 12.74
CA GLN A 282 -10.31 -3.28 12.85
C GLN A 282 -10.55 -2.08 13.79
N TYR A 283 -9.76 -1.98 14.86
CA TYR A 283 -9.88 -0.93 15.88
C TYR A 283 -8.84 0.18 15.76
N GLU A 284 -7.97 0.17 14.74
CA GLU A 284 -6.84 1.11 14.56
C GLU A 284 -7.28 2.57 14.72
N LEU A 285 -8.45 2.94 14.17
CA LEU A 285 -8.99 4.29 14.29
C LEU A 285 -9.19 4.69 15.75
N THR A 286 -10.00 3.92 16.50
CA THR A 286 -10.34 4.23 17.88
C THR A 286 -9.17 4.06 18.83
N ASP A 287 -8.28 3.11 18.54
CA ASP A 287 -7.05 2.88 19.28
C ASP A 287 -6.11 4.09 19.19
N ARG A 288 -5.98 4.66 17.99
CA ARG A 288 -5.15 5.84 17.79
C ARG A 288 -5.69 7.06 18.52
N LEU A 289 -7.00 7.32 18.44
CA LEU A 289 -7.63 8.42 19.19
C LEU A 289 -7.45 8.25 20.70
N THR A 290 -7.62 7.03 21.20
CA THR A 290 -7.40 6.69 22.61
C THR A 290 -5.95 6.94 23.01
N PHE A 291 -5.00 6.44 22.22
CA PHE A 291 -3.58 6.57 22.48
C PHE A 291 -3.15 8.04 22.48
N TYR A 292 -3.68 8.86 21.56
CA TYR A 292 -3.41 10.28 21.51
C TYR A 292 -3.88 11.02 22.78
N LEU A 293 -5.04 10.66 23.32
CA LEU A 293 -5.63 11.34 24.48
C LEU A 293 -5.03 10.88 25.82
N CYS A 294 -4.69 9.60 25.97
CA CYS A 294 -4.28 9.05 27.27
C CYS A 294 -3.03 8.16 27.26
N GLY A 295 -2.38 7.97 26.12
CA GLY A 295 -1.14 7.18 25.99
C GLY A 295 -1.32 5.68 26.20
N ARG A 296 -2.56 5.17 26.19
CA ARG A 296 -2.90 3.75 26.41
C ARG A 296 -3.62 3.18 25.20
N ARG A 297 -3.47 1.86 24.99
CA ARG A 297 -4.23 1.09 24.00
C ARG A 297 -5.13 0.06 24.70
N PRO A 298 -6.31 -0.25 24.14
CA PRO A 298 -7.15 -1.33 24.65
C PRO A 298 -6.45 -2.70 24.57
N ASP A 299 -6.80 -3.60 25.47
CA ASP A 299 -6.34 -4.98 25.41
C ASP A 299 -7.36 -5.85 24.67
N HIS A 300 -7.17 -5.93 23.35
CA HIS A 300 -8.06 -6.68 22.46
C HIS A 300 -8.08 -8.18 22.75
N ARG A 301 -7.02 -8.76 23.35
CA ARG A 301 -6.97 -10.20 23.66
C ARG A 301 -7.94 -10.59 24.75
N ASN A 302 -8.21 -9.66 25.67
CA ASN A 302 -9.15 -9.83 26.76
C ASN A 302 -10.58 -9.38 26.40
N GLY A 303 -10.86 -9.12 25.12
CA GLY A 303 -12.17 -8.67 24.64
C GLY A 303 -12.47 -7.19 24.96
N GLN A 304 -11.48 -6.45 25.47
CA GLN A 304 -11.62 -5.01 25.69
C GLN A 304 -11.17 -4.26 24.43
N HIS A 305 -12.13 -3.87 23.60
CA HIS A 305 -11.86 -3.18 22.33
C HIS A 305 -11.89 -1.64 22.42
N PHE A 306 -12.36 -1.10 23.54
CA PHE A 306 -12.48 0.35 23.73
C PHE A 306 -11.96 0.78 25.11
N ILE A 307 -11.34 1.95 25.14
CA ILE A 307 -11.06 2.72 26.35
C ILE A 307 -11.70 4.10 26.13
N ILE A 308 -12.52 4.52 27.08
CA ILE A 308 -13.12 5.86 27.06
C ILE A 308 -12.29 6.73 28.02
N PRO A 309 -11.51 7.71 27.52
CA PRO A 309 -10.72 8.60 28.38
C PRO A 309 -11.63 9.41 29.31
N GLN A 310 -11.18 9.64 30.54
CA GLN A 310 -11.83 10.60 31.42
C GLN A 310 -11.56 12.02 30.93
N MET A 311 -12.57 12.88 30.98
CA MET A 311 -12.38 14.30 30.67
C MET A 311 -11.55 14.96 31.77
N ALA A 312 -10.69 15.91 31.40
CA ALA A 312 -9.89 16.67 32.38
C ALA A 312 -10.75 17.39 33.44
N ASP A 313 -11.97 17.79 33.07
CA ASP A 313 -12.91 18.51 33.93
C ASP A 313 -13.95 17.59 34.58
N SER A 314 -13.63 16.32 34.85
CA SER A 314 -14.59 15.34 35.39
C SER A 314 -15.22 15.72 36.76
N SER A 315 -14.71 16.77 37.42
CA SER A 315 -15.27 17.34 38.65
C SER A 315 -16.35 18.40 38.42
N LEU A 316 -16.58 18.83 37.18
CA LEU A 316 -17.58 19.84 36.82
C LEU A 316 -18.66 19.22 35.91
N ASP A 317 -19.91 19.64 36.10
CA ASP A 317 -20.98 19.26 35.20
C ASP A 317 -20.64 19.66 33.76
N LEU A 318 -20.86 18.73 32.82
CA LEU A 318 -20.74 18.99 31.38
C LEU A 318 -21.48 20.29 31.02
N SER A 319 -20.79 21.20 30.32
CA SER A 319 -21.41 22.45 29.87
C SER A 319 -22.62 22.15 28.98
N GLU A 320 -23.64 23.01 29.02
CA GLU A 320 -24.83 22.87 28.16
C GLU A 320 -24.44 22.85 26.67
N PHE A 321 -23.39 23.58 26.31
CA PHE A 321 -22.80 23.50 24.97
C PHE A 321 -22.23 22.12 24.65
N ALA A 322 -21.45 21.51 25.55
CA ALA A 322 -20.89 20.16 25.35
C ALA A 322 -21.99 19.09 25.26
N LYS A 323 -23.05 19.20 26.09
CA LYS A 323 -24.23 18.33 26.01
C LYS A 323 -24.94 18.48 24.66
N ALA A 324 -25.14 19.71 24.20
CA ALA A 324 -25.76 19.99 22.91
C ALA A 324 -24.91 19.47 21.73
N ALA A 325 -23.59 19.65 21.78
CA ALA A 325 -22.66 19.14 20.77
C ALA A 325 -22.69 17.60 20.73
N LYS A 326 -22.63 16.93 21.88
CA LYS A 326 -22.76 15.46 21.97
C LYS A 326 -24.08 14.97 21.37
N LYS A 327 -25.19 15.64 21.68
CA LYS A 327 -26.50 15.29 21.12
C LYS A 327 -26.53 15.42 19.59
N LYS A 328 -25.87 16.44 19.03
CA LYS A 328 -25.73 16.59 17.57
C LYS A 328 -24.88 15.46 16.98
N LEU A 329 -23.76 15.12 17.60
CA LEU A 329 -22.92 13.98 17.15
C LEU A 329 -23.70 12.66 17.16
N GLN A 330 -24.51 12.42 18.20
CA GLN A 330 -25.36 11.22 18.31
C GLN A 330 -26.54 11.20 17.33
N SER A 331 -26.87 12.33 16.70
CA SER A 331 -27.92 12.40 15.68
C SER A 331 -27.42 12.07 14.26
N LEU A 332 -26.11 11.93 14.08
CA LEU A 332 -25.52 11.51 12.81
C LEU A 332 -25.85 10.04 12.52
N SER A 333 -26.00 9.71 11.24
CA SER A 333 -26.00 8.31 10.81
C SER A 333 -24.61 7.67 11.03
N ASN A 334 -24.55 6.34 11.12
CA ASN A 334 -23.26 5.63 11.27
C ASN A 334 -22.26 6.02 10.17
N HIS A 335 -22.71 6.09 8.91
CA HIS A 335 -21.86 6.49 7.79
C HIS A 335 -21.27 7.90 7.99
N GLN A 336 -22.09 8.89 8.34
CA GLN A 336 -21.62 10.25 8.59
C GLN A 336 -20.71 10.33 9.83
N PHE A 337 -20.99 9.52 10.85
CA PHE A 337 -20.16 9.44 12.05
C PHE A 337 -18.78 8.82 11.74
N GLU A 338 -18.73 7.77 10.91
CA GLU A 338 -17.49 7.16 10.43
C GLU A 338 -16.67 8.14 9.60
N GLU A 339 -17.32 8.90 8.70
CA GLU A 339 -16.66 9.97 7.94
C GLU A 339 -16.02 11.03 8.86
N LEU A 340 -16.80 11.53 9.83
CA LEU A 340 -16.29 12.48 10.81
C LEU A 340 -15.15 11.88 11.66
N ALA A 341 -15.26 10.61 12.03
CA ALA A 341 -14.22 9.91 12.79
C ALA A 341 -12.92 9.77 12.00
N MET A 342 -13.00 9.55 10.67
CA MET A 342 -11.84 9.56 9.78
C MET A 342 -11.22 10.95 9.68
N ASP A 343 -12.02 12.01 9.59
CA ASP A 343 -11.51 13.39 9.55
C ASP A 343 -10.74 13.73 10.85
N VAL A 344 -11.28 13.32 12.01
CA VAL A 344 -10.58 13.47 13.32
C VAL A 344 -9.33 12.60 13.40
N TYR A 345 -9.37 11.39 12.86
CA TYR A 345 -8.20 10.50 12.79
C TYR A 345 -7.06 11.13 11.98
N ASP A 346 -7.38 11.74 10.84
CA ASP A 346 -6.41 12.43 9.99
C ASP A 346 -5.78 13.62 10.71
N GLU A 347 -6.56 14.38 11.47
CA GLU A 347 -6.03 15.49 12.27
C GLU A 347 -5.13 15.01 13.41
N VAL A 348 -5.46 13.90 14.07
CA VAL A 348 -4.58 13.27 15.07
C VAL A 348 -3.27 12.80 14.42
N ASP A 349 -3.34 12.13 13.27
CA ASP A 349 -2.16 11.70 12.50
C ASP A 349 -1.27 12.88 12.11
N ARG A 350 -1.87 14.00 11.68
CA ARG A 350 -1.16 15.23 11.34
C ARG A 350 -0.43 15.80 12.55
N ARG A 351 -1.10 15.95 13.69
CA ARG A 351 -0.49 16.50 14.92
C ARG A 351 0.63 15.63 15.47
N GLU A 352 0.45 14.31 15.47
CA GLU A 352 1.50 13.38 15.87
C GLU A 352 2.70 13.48 14.93
N THR A 353 2.45 13.55 13.62
CA THR A 353 3.50 13.71 12.61
C THR A 353 4.23 15.03 12.76
N ASP A 354 3.55 16.13 13.08
CA ASP A 354 4.17 17.43 13.37
C ASP A 354 5.11 17.35 14.58
N ALA A 355 4.68 16.67 15.66
CA ALA A 355 5.51 16.47 16.84
C ALA A 355 6.77 15.65 16.51
N VAL A 356 6.62 14.59 15.70
CA VAL A 356 7.76 13.78 15.23
C VAL A 356 8.67 14.60 14.32
N TRP A 357 8.13 15.42 13.43
CA TRP A 357 8.89 16.31 12.55
C TRP A 357 9.76 17.27 13.37
N LEU A 358 9.15 17.98 14.32
CA LEU A 358 9.87 18.90 15.22
C LEU A 358 10.95 18.20 16.06
N ALA A 359 10.71 16.94 16.46
CA ALA A 359 11.66 16.17 17.25
C ALA A 359 12.84 15.58 16.43
N THR A 360 12.70 15.48 15.10
CA THR A 360 13.66 14.78 14.23
C THR A 360 14.44 15.72 13.31
N GLN A 361 13.92 16.91 13.02
CA GLN A 361 14.57 17.87 12.13
C GLN A 361 15.57 18.77 12.84
N ASN A 362 16.61 19.16 12.09
CA ASN A 362 17.57 20.15 12.54
C ASN A 362 16.98 21.56 12.49
N HIS A 363 17.48 22.47 13.33
CA HIS A 363 16.98 23.84 13.45
C HIS A 363 16.98 24.60 12.11
N SER A 364 18.00 24.40 11.27
CA SER A 364 18.08 25.02 9.93
C SER A 364 16.93 24.58 9.01
N THR A 365 16.54 23.31 9.05
CA THR A 365 15.44 22.78 8.24
C THR A 365 14.12 23.37 8.70
N LEU A 366 13.88 23.43 10.01
CA LEU A 366 12.64 23.98 10.58
C LEU A 366 12.44 25.47 10.26
N VAL A 367 13.51 26.26 10.20
CA VAL A 367 13.45 27.69 9.89
C VAL A 367 13.23 27.95 8.39
N THR A 368 13.63 27.00 7.53
CA THR A 368 13.55 27.13 6.06
C THR A 368 12.39 26.34 5.45
N ASP A 369 11.64 25.58 6.26
CA ASP A 369 10.54 24.74 5.80
C ASP A 369 9.36 25.61 5.34
N THR A 370 9.31 25.86 4.04
CA THR A 370 8.21 26.56 3.36
C THR A 370 7.03 25.63 3.02
N THR A 371 7.12 24.35 3.39
CA THR A 371 6.14 23.30 3.02
C THR A 371 5.21 22.89 4.16
N VAL A 372 5.33 23.52 5.34
CA VAL A 372 4.43 23.26 6.48
C VAL A 372 3.01 23.71 6.15
N VAL A 373 2.11 22.74 6.02
CA VAL A 373 0.66 22.99 5.93
C VAL A 373 0.10 22.95 7.37
N PRO A 374 -0.42 24.07 7.91
CA PRO A 374 -0.85 24.15 9.31
C PRO A 374 -2.14 23.39 9.61
N PHE A 375 -2.83 22.93 8.56
CA PHE A 375 -4.10 22.20 8.61
C PHE A 375 -4.03 20.98 7.68
N LEU A 376 -5.09 20.20 7.63
CA LEU A 376 -5.17 19.06 6.72
C LEU A 376 -5.05 19.53 5.25
N PRO A 377 -4.21 18.87 4.42
CA PRO A 377 -4.14 19.18 3.00
C PRO A 377 -5.47 18.89 2.29
N VAL A 378 -5.81 19.75 1.32
CA VAL A 378 -7.04 19.61 0.53
C VAL A 378 -7.06 18.25 -0.19
N ASN A 379 -8.14 17.50 -0.01
CA ASN A 379 -8.44 16.31 -0.79
C ASN A 379 -9.35 16.69 -1.97
N PRO A 380 -8.91 16.55 -3.24
CA PRO A 380 -9.71 16.87 -4.41
C PRO A 380 -11.00 16.05 -4.53
N GLU A 381 -11.04 14.86 -3.93
CA GLU A 381 -12.23 13.97 -3.93
C GLU A 381 -13.30 14.43 -2.94
N TYR A 382 -12.96 15.30 -1.98
CA TYR A 382 -13.89 15.83 -1.00
C TYR A 382 -14.55 17.12 -1.48
N SER A 383 -15.79 17.34 -1.06
CA SER A 383 -16.46 18.62 -1.28
C SER A 383 -15.72 19.77 -0.60
N SER A 384 -15.92 21.00 -1.08
CA SER A 384 -15.34 22.20 -0.45
C SER A 384 -15.76 22.33 1.03
N THR A 385 -17.00 21.98 1.36
CA THR A 385 -17.52 22.01 2.73
C THR A 385 -16.79 21.01 3.64
N ARG A 386 -16.51 19.80 3.16
CA ARG A 386 -15.76 18.81 3.95
C ARG A 386 -14.31 19.25 4.17
N ASN A 387 -13.65 19.72 3.12
CA ASN A 387 -12.29 20.28 3.21
C ASN A 387 -12.19 21.54 4.10
N GLN A 388 -13.27 22.31 4.27
CA GLN A 388 -13.30 23.47 5.18
C GLN A 388 -13.51 23.09 6.64
N ALA A 389 -14.12 21.94 6.89
CA ALA A 389 -14.40 21.44 8.24
C ALA A 389 -13.24 20.63 8.83
N SER A 390 -12.42 20.04 7.95
CA SER A 390 -11.11 19.41 8.23
C SER A 390 -10.02 20.47 8.42
#